data_AF-A0A954G6H6-F1
#
_entry.id   AF-A0A954G6H6-F1
#
_cell.length_a   1.000
_cell.length_b   1.000
_cell.length_c   1.000
_cell.angle_alpha   90.00
_cell.angle_beta   90.00
_cell.angle_gamma   90.00
#
_symmetry.space_group_name_H-M   'P 1'
#
loop_
_entity.id
_entity.type
_entity.pdbx_description
1 polymer ?
#
loop_
_entity_poly.entity_id
_entity_poly.type
_entity_poly.pdbx_seq_one_letter_code
_entity_poly.pdbx_strand_id
1 'polypeptide(L)'
;MSGLFKQKFIVTTMFCLAAAGVMLVAHAEEKQKVKIAQAKKPSVPNGLPAPATAGPIVQQPTVPLFFPELTKFEKQFQEQLKENVEADFVDAPLMDVMKFYADLTGANMIILHKDLEEEGLTEEELITISLSEVSLKTALELILEP
;
A
#
# COMPACT_ATOMS: atom_id res chain seq x y z
N MET A 1 -5.73 -26.31 -50.80
CA MET A 1 -4.82 -25.25 -51.28
C MET A 1 -5.44 -23.95 -50.79
N SER A 2 -4.86 -23.19 -49.88
CA SER A 2 -3.54 -22.54 -50.02
C SER A 2 -3.09 -22.03 -48.65
N GLY A 3 -1.94 -22.50 -48.18
CA GLY A 3 -1.16 -21.83 -47.15
C GLY A 3 -0.36 -20.69 -47.77
N LEU A 4 -0.39 -19.53 -47.14
CA LEU A 4 0.53 -18.42 -47.38
C LEU A 4 0.39 -17.47 -46.18
N PHE A 5 1.46 -16.82 -45.76
CA PHE A 5 1.56 -15.85 -44.64
C PHE A 5 2.08 -16.37 -43.28
N LYS A 6 3.07 -17.25 -43.29
CA LYS A 6 4.01 -17.38 -42.16
C LYS A 6 5.47 -17.43 -42.64
N GLN A 7 6.06 -16.31 -43.09
CA GLN A 7 7.53 -16.26 -43.30
C GLN A 7 8.17 -14.88 -43.61
N LYS A 8 7.75 -13.77 -42.99
CA LYS A 8 8.36 -12.45 -43.30
C LYS A 8 8.39 -11.47 -42.12
N PHE A 9 8.89 -11.85 -40.95
CA PHE A 9 9.29 -10.86 -39.92
C PHE A 9 10.50 -11.29 -39.07
N ILE A 10 11.18 -12.35 -39.50
CA ILE A 10 12.51 -12.73 -39.01
C ILE A 10 13.48 -12.27 -40.10
N VAL A 11 14.51 -11.52 -39.72
CA VAL A 11 15.52 -10.85 -40.57
C VAL A 11 15.10 -9.47 -41.09
N THR A 12 15.17 -8.44 -40.23
CA THR A 12 15.75 -7.12 -40.59
C THR A 12 16.10 -6.43 -39.27
N THR A 13 17.20 -5.68 -39.23
CA THR A 13 17.76 -4.90 -38.10
C THR A 13 18.59 -5.66 -37.05
N MET A 14 19.51 -6.48 -37.55
CA MET A 14 20.86 -6.58 -36.99
C MET A 14 21.73 -5.46 -37.60
N PHE A 15 22.53 -4.79 -36.76
CA PHE A 15 23.81 -4.10 -37.08
C PHE A 15 23.81 -2.57 -37.31
N CYS A 16 24.34 -1.84 -36.31
CA CYS A 16 25.29 -0.70 -36.38
C CYS A 16 25.57 -0.25 -34.92
N LEU A 17 26.51 -0.86 -34.19
CA LEU A 17 27.94 -0.52 -34.06
C LEU A 17 28.26 0.92 -33.56
N ALA A 18 28.71 0.93 -32.29
CA ALA A 18 29.84 1.67 -31.72
C ALA A 18 29.87 3.21 -31.72
N ALA A 19 29.63 3.77 -30.53
CA ALA A 19 30.50 4.74 -29.86
C ALA A 19 30.34 4.50 -28.34
N ALA A 20 31.26 3.82 -27.65
CA ALA A 20 32.52 4.35 -27.11
C ALA A 20 32.34 5.69 -26.39
N GLY A 21 32.21 5.65 -25.06
CA GLY A 21 32.12 6.83 -24.20
C GLY A 21 32.22 6.44 -22.72
N VAL A 22 33.46 6.26 -22.26
CA VAL A 22 33.87 5.99 -20.88
C VAL A 22 33.78 7.27 -20.03
N MET A 23 33.29 7.13 -18.79
CA MET A 23 33.51 7.92 -17.56
C MET A 23 33.55 9.45 -17.62
N LEU A 24 32.72 10.09 -16.79
CA LEU A 24 33.21 11.01 -15.74
C LEU A 24 32.13 11.34 -14.71
N VAL A 25 32.36 10.82 -13.49
CA VAL A 25 31.88 11.38 -12.24
C VAL A 25 32.54 12.76 -12.05
N ALA A 26 31.72 13.79 -11.85
CA ALA A 26 32.16 15.07 -11.31
C ALA A 26 31.32 15.38 -10.06
N HIS A 27 31.70 14.74 -8.95
CA HIS A 27 31.28 15.13 -7.61
C HIS A 27 32.20 16.27 -7.15
N ALA A 28 31.83 17.51 -7.45
CA ALA A 28 32.50 18.69 -6.93
C ALA A 28 31.95 19.02 -5.54
N GLU A 29 32.82 18.85 -4.55
CA GLU A 29 32.67 19.31 -3.18
C GLU A 29 32.91 20.83 -3.15
N GLU A 30 31.91 21.65 -2.79
CA GLU A 30 32.18 22.93 -2.15
C GLU A 30 31.26 23.13 -0.95
N LYS A 31 31.94 23.45 0.15
CA LYS A 31 31.45 23.66 1.50
C LYS A 31 30.74 25.00 1.57
N GLN A 32 29.58 25.09 2.23
CA GLN A 32 29.35 26.11 3.26
C GLN A 32 27.99 25.97 3.99
N LYS A 33 28.08 26.06 5.32
CA LYS A 33 27.03 26.39 6.31
C LYS A 33 25.97 25.33 6.64
N VAL A 34 26.40 24.48 7.57
CA VAL A 34 25.63 24.04 8.75
C VAL A 34 24.71 25.18 9.24
N LYS A 35 23.40 25.04 9.01
CA LYS A 35 22.35 25.71 9.77
C LYS A 35 21.56 24.60 10.44
N ILE A 36 21.99 24.24 11.65
CA ILE A 36 21.23 23.37 12.56
C ILE A 36 19.94 24.13 12.90
N ALA A 37 18.88 23.89 12.14
CA ALA A 37 17.54 24.22 12.56
C ALA A 37 17.08 23.06 13.43
N GLN A 38 17.18 23.26 14.74
CA GLN A 38 16.64 22.39 15.77
C GLN A 38 15.17 22.05 15.45
N ALA A 39 14.91 20.80 15.08
CA ALA A 39 13.58 20.23 15.20
C ALA A 39 13.26 20.09 16.69
N LYS A 40 12.69 21.15 17.27
CA LYS A 40 12.15 21.12 18.62
C LYS A 40 10.96 20.17 18.61
N LYS A 41 11.15 18.97 19.18
CA LYS A 41 10.08 18.04 19.55
C LYS A 41 8.92 18.83 20.18
N PRO A 42 7.65 18.63 19.78
CA PRO A 42 6.52 19.18 20.51
C PRO A 42 6.47 18.51 21.89
N SER A 43 7.04 19.20 22.88
CA SER A 43 6.81 18.90 24.29
C SER A 43 5.41 19.39 24.64
N VAL A 44 4.48 18.47 24.88
CA VAL A 44 3.15 18.76 25.42
C VAL A 44 3.33 19.49 26.77
N PRO A 45 2.89 20.74 26.91
CA PRO A 45 2.88 21.39 28.22
C PRO A 45 1.75 20.77 29.04
N ASN A 46 2.11 20.02 30.08
CA ASN A 46 1.21 19.71 31.18
C ASN A 46 0.79 21.01 31.86
N GLY A 47 -0.50 21.32 31.78
CA GLY A 47 -1.10 22.38 32.57
C GLY A 47 -2.48 22.74 32.03
N LEU A 48 -3.54 22.28 32.69
CA LEU A 48 -4.88 22.84 32.52
C LEU A 48 -4.81 24.35 32.84
N PRO A 49 -5.19 25.25 31.92
CA PRO A 49 -5.50 26.62 32.29
C PRO A 49 -6.90 26.66 32.91
N ALA A 50 -6.98 27.16 34.14
CA ALA A 50 -8.23 27.59 34.77
C ALA A 50 -8.89 28.72 33.93
N PRO A 51 -10.23 28.90 34.01
CA PRO A 51 -10.99 29.66 33.02
C PRO A 51 -10.70 31.17 33.11
N ALA A 52 -10.13 31.74 32.06
CA ALA A 52 -10.05 33.18 31.88
C ALA A 52 -11.29 33.68 31.14
N THR A 53 -12.04 34.54 31.83
CA THR A 53 -13.06 35.52 31.40
C THR A 53 -13.45 35.52 29.92
N ALA A 54 -14.74 35.24 29.68
CA ALA A 54 -15.39 35.26 28.38
C ALA A 54 -15.27 36.61 27.65
N GLY A 55 -14.55 36.61 26.52
CA GLY A 55 -14.76 37.56 25.43
C GLY A 55 -15.84 37.07 24.47
N PRO A 56 -16.40 37.93 23.61
CA PRO A 56 -17.49 37.57 22.72
C PRO A 56 -17.07 36.41 21.80
N ILE A 57 -17.81 35.32 21.92
CA ILE A 57 -17.67 34.11 21.12
C ILE A 57 -18.08 34.50 19.69
N VAL A 58 -17.09 34.70 18.80
CA VAL A 58 -17.36 34.58 17.37
C VAL A 58 -17.75 33.12 17.18
N GLN A 59 -19.05 32.88 16.98
CA GLN A 59 -19.57 31.55 16.67
C GLN A 59 -19.02 31.15 15.31
N GLN A 60 -17.82 30.57 15.28
CA GLN A 60 -17.48 29.65 14.20
C GLN A 60 -18.54 28.54 14.26
N PRO A 61 -19.20 28.19 13.14
CA PRO A 61 -20.17 27.12 13.14
C PRO A 61 -19.47 25.86 13.63
N THR A 62 -19.82 25.45 14.84
CA THR A 62 -19.40 24.18 15.43
C THR A 62 -20.05 23.12 14.55
N VAL A 63 -19.32 22.62 13.54
CA VAL A 63 -19.72 21.40 12.85
C VAL A 63 -19.84 20.36 13.97
N PRO A 64 -21.03 19.82 14.26
CA PRO A 64 -21.16 18.78 15.27
C PRO A 64 -20.18 17.67 14.90
N LEU A 65 -19.60 17.06 15.93
CA LEU A 65 -18.62 15.98 15.86
C LEU A 65 -19.31 14.71 15.33
N PHE A 66 -19.77 14.76 14.09
CA PHE A 66 -20.43 13.69 13.39
C PHE A 66 -19.36 13.06 12.51
N PHE A 67 -19.13 11.77 12.71
CA PHE A 67 -18.32 10.99 11.77
C PHE A 67 -18.95 11.14 10.39
N PRO A 68 -18.17 11.46 9.34
CA PRO A 68 -18.73 11.59 8.00
C PRO A 68 -19.42 10.27 7.62
N GLU A 69 -20.52 10.36 6.88
CA GLU A 69 -21.14 9.15 6.33
C GLU A 69 -20.16 8.42 5.40
N LEU A 70 -20.24 7.09 5.39
CA LEU A 70 -19.42 6.28 4.49
C LEU A 70 -19.68 6.67 3.03
N THR A 71 -18.59 6.86 2.30
CA THR A 71 -18.57 7.02 0.86
C THR A 71 -19.13 5.77 0.17
N LYS A 72 -19.52 5.91 -1.11
CA LYS A 72 -20.00 4.77 -1.91
C LYS A 72 -18.97 3.64 -1.96
N PHE A 73 -17.70 3.99 -2.13
CA PHE A 73 -16.59 3.04 -2.16
C PHE A 73 -16.47 2.27 -0.85
N GLU A 74 -16.49 2.95 0.30
CA GLU A 74 -16.38 2.28 1.61
C GLU A 74 -17.55 1.33 1.86
N LYS A 75 -18.77 1.70 1.45
CA LYS A 75 -19.95 0.82 1.54
C LYS A 75 -19.78 -0.44 0.69
N GLN A 76 -19.33 -0.28 -0.56
CA GLN A 76 -19.06 -1.41 -1.45
C GLN A 76 -17.96 -2.31 -0.91
N PHE A 77 -16.86 -1.75 -0.44
CA PHE A 77 -15.77 -2.51 0.17
C PHE A 77 -16.23 -3.28 1.42
N GLN A 78 -17.09 -2.68 2.25
CA GLN A 78 -17.70 -3.37 3.39
C GLN A 78 -18.62 -4.53 3.00
N GLU A 79 -19.27 -4.46 1.84
CA GLU A 79 -20.07 -5.56 1.30
C GLU A 79 -19.16 -6.69 0.81
N GLN A 80 -18.09 -6.37 0.08
CA GLN A 80 -17.10 -7.35 -0.39
C GLN A 80 -16.43 -8.11 0.76
N LEU A 81 -16.10 -7.43 1.85
CA LEU A 81 -15.54 -8.06 3.05
C LEU A 81 -16.50 -9.04 3.76
N LYS A 82 -17.81 -8.93 3.53
CA LYS A 82 -18.83 -9.82 4.11
C LYS A 82 -19.14 -11.02 3.23
N GLU A 83 -18.61 -11.08 2.01
CA GLU A 83 -18.79 -12.23 1.12
C GLU A 83 -18.21 -13.48 1.77
N ASN A 84 -18.94 -14.59 1.67
CA ASN A 84 -18.46 -15.89 2.14
C ASN A 84 -17.46 -16.45 1.13
N VAL A 85 -16.32 -16.90 1.63
CA VAL A 85 -15.22 -17.47 0.85
C VAL A 85 -14.82 -18.83 1.40
N GLU A 86 -14.23 -19.63 0.53
CA GLU A 86 -13.68 -20.95 0.82
C GLU A 86 -12.35 -21.06 0.07
N ALA A 87 -11.32 -21.55 0.75
CA ALA A 87 -10.00 -21.73 0.17
C ALA A 87 -9.19 -22.77 0.96
N ASP A 88 -8.32 -23.47 0.24
CA ASP A 88 -7.33 -24.38 0.81
C ASP A 88 -5.97 -24.01 0.23
N PHE A 89 -5.11 -23.46 1.08
CA PHE A 89 -3.75 -23.05 0.73
C PHE A 89 -2.76 -23.97 1.41
N VAL A 90 -1.79 -24.45 0.62
CA VAL A 90 -0.69 -25.28 1.10
C VAL A 90 0.60 -24.65 0.62
N ASP A 91 1.38 -24.12 1.57
CA ASP A 91 2.65 -23.44 1.35
C ASP A 91 2.57 -22.38 0.23
N ALA A 92 1.51 -21.56 0.25
CA ALA A 92 1.26 -20.52 -0.74
C ALA A 92 1.84 -19.18 -0.28
N PRO A 93 2.54 -18.42 -1.15
CA PRO A 93 3.02 -17.08 -0.80
C PRO A 93 1.87 -16.14 -0.41
N LEU A 94 2.08 -15.31 0.61
CA LEU A 94 1.10 -14.32 1.06
C LEU A 94 0.61 -13.41 -0.08
N MET A 95 1.51 -13.00 -0.97
CA MET A 95 1.17 -12.21 -2.17
C MET A 95 0.12 -12.92 -3.04
N ASP A 96 0.29 -14.22 -3.28
CA ASP A 96 -0.63 -15.01 -4.11
C ASP A 96 -1.97 -15.22 -3.40
N VAL A 97 -1.96 -15.42 -2.08
CA VAL A 97 -3.17 -15.53 -1.25
C VAL A 97 -3.99 -14.23 -1.31
N MET A 98 -3.35 -13.07 -1.15
CA MET A 98 -4.04 -11.77 -1.22
C MET A 98 -4.57 -11.49 -2.62
N LYS A 99 -3.79 -11.83 -3.65
CA LYS A 99 -4.23 -11.72 -5.04
C LYS A 99 -5.45 -12.58 -5.33
N PHE A 100 -5.46 -13.83 -4.84
CA PHE A 100 -6.59 -14.73 -5.00
C PHE A 100 -7.88 -14.12 -4.45
N TYR A 101 -7.86 -13.57 -3.23
CA TYR A 101 -9.06 -12.97 -2.65
C TYR A 101 -9.48 -11.65 -3.32
N ALA A 102 -8.51 -10.85 -3.77
CA ALA A 102 -8.79 -9.65 -4.55
C ALA A 102 -9.49 -9.99 -5.87
N ASP A 103 -9.01 -11.03 -6.58
CA ASP A 103 -9.62 -11.49 -7.84
C ASP A 103 -10.99 -12.14 -7.60
N LEU A 104 -11.17 -12.86 -6.49
CA LEU A 104 -12.42 -13.54 -6.13
C LEU A 104 -13.55 -12.57 -5.77
N THR A 105 -13.28 -11.57 -4.94
CA THR A 105 -14.29 -10.64 -4.38
C THR A 105 -14.35 -9.29 -5.11
N GLY A 106 -13.36 -9.02 -5.98
CA GLY A 106 -13.18 -7.72 -6.62
C GLY A 106 -12.75 -6.61 -5.64
N ALA A 107 -12.42 -6.95 -4.39
CA ALA A 107 -11.93 -6.00 -3.42
C ALA A 107 -10.50 -5.59 -3.77
N ASN A 108 -10.21 -4.29 -3.76
CA ASN A 108 -8.86 -3.81 -3.99
C ASN A 108 -8.02 -4.06 -2.72
N MET A 109 -7.02 -4.95 -2.83
CA MET A 109 -6.10 -5.30 -1.74
C MET A 109 -4.67 -4.96 -2.16
N ILE A 110 -3.93 -4.31 -1.27
CA ILE A 110 -2.53 -3.92 -1.49
C ILE A 110 -1.73 -4.29 -0.25
N ILE A 111 -0.63 -5.01 -0.43
CA ILE A 111 0.32 -5.29 0.63
C ILE A 111 1.30 -4.12 0.72
N LEU A 112 1.52 -3.63 1.94
CA LEU A 112 2.49 -2.59 2.21
C LEU A 112 3.81 -3.23 2.61
N HIS A 113 4.68 -3.49 1.62
CA HIS A 113 5.98 -4.16 1.81
C HIS A 113 6.78 -3.68 3.02
N LYS A 114 6.85 -2.35 3.20
CA LYS A 114 7.60 -1.72 4.28
C LYS A 114 7.09 -2.10 5.67
N ASP A 115 5.77 -2.24 5.82
CA ASP A 115 5.17 -2.58 7.11
C ASP A 115 5.49 -4.03 7.49
N LEU A 116 5.54 -4.93 6.50
CA LEU A 116 6.00 -6.31 6.70
C LEU A 116 7.48 -6.38 7.06
N GLU A 117 8.34 -5.60 6.39
CA GLU A 117 9.78 -5.55 6.70
C GLU A 117 10.05 -5.09 8.13
N GLU A 118 9.26 -4.16 8.66
CA GLU A 118 9.36 -3.68 10.06
C GLU A 118 9.05 -4.79 11.08
N GLU A 119 8.26 -5.80 10.70
CA GLU A 119 7.96 -7.00 11.48
C GLU A 119 8.90 -8.19 11.15
N GLY A 120 9.83 -8.01 10.21
CA GLY A 120 10.76 -9.05 9.78
C GLY A 120 10.15 -10.09 8.84
N LEU A 121 9.03 -9.76 8.20
CA LEU A 121 8.28 -10.60 7.27
C LEU A 121 8.45 -10.12 5.83
N THR A 122 8.04 -10.95 4.87
CA THR A 122 8.02 -10.61 3.45
C THR A 122 6.70 -11.02 2.79
N GLU A 123 6.46 -10.57 1.55
CA GLU A 123 5.26 -10.97 0.79
C GLU A 123 5.33 -12.45 0.31
N GLU A 124 6.50 -13.06 0.44
CA GLU A 124 6.78 -14.46 0.09
C GLU A 124 6.58 -15.42 1.26
N GLU A 125 6.13 -14.93 2.43
CA GLU A 125 5.82 -15.78 3.57
C GLU A 125 4.78 -16.84 3.19
N LEU A 126 5.06 -18.09 3.58
CA LEU A 126 4.26 -19.23 3.19
C LEU A 126 3.09 -19.42 4.14
N ILE A 127 1.89 -19.44 3.56
CA ILE A 127 0.62 -19.61 4.27
C ILE A 127 0.08 -21.01 3.99
N THR A 128 -0.26 -21.72 5.06
CA THR A 128 -0.97 -23.00 5.02
C THR A 128 -2.21 -22.91 5.89
N ILE A 129 -3.39 -22.89 5.25
CA ILE A 129 -4.68 -22.75 5.94
C ILE A 129 -5.81 -23.35 5.09
N SER A 130 -6.80 -23.93 5.76
CA SER A 130 -8.02 -24.44 5.14
C SER A 130 -9.23 -23.76 5.77
N LEU A 131 -10.01 -23.06 4.95
CA LEU A 131 -11.15 -22.26 5.35
C LEU A 131 -12.38 -22.68 4.56
N SER A 132 -13.51 -22.85 5.24
CA SER A 132 -14.79 -23.24 4.63
C SER A 132 -15.89 -22.29 5.08
N GLU A 133 -16.55 -21.66 4.11
CA GLU A 133 -17.76 -20.85 4.29
C GLU A 133 -17.64 -19.75 5.37
N VAL A 134 -16.52 -19.03 5.39
CA VAL A 134 -16.27 -17.89 6.31
C VAL A 134 -16.31 -16.57 5.56
N SER A 135 -16.60 -15.46 6.24
CA SER A 135 -16.52 -14.14 5.60
C SER A 135 -15.08 -13.82 5.18
N LEU A 136 -14.89 -13.09 4.08
CA LEU A 136 -13.57 -12.63 3.65
C LEU A 136 -12.83 -11.91 4.78
N LYS A 137 -13.53 -11.07 5.56
CA LYS A 137 -12.97 -10.42 6.75
C LYS A 137 -12.35 -11.43 7.71
N THR A 138 -13.09 -12.48 8.06
CA THR A 138 -12.60 -13.53 8.96
C THR A 138 -11.45 -14.30 8.35
N ALA A 139 -11.50 -14.61 7.06
CA ALA A 139 -10.40 -15.26 6.36
C ALA A 139 -9.11 -14.45 6.47
N LEU A 140 -9.17 -13.14 6.17
CA LEU A 140 -8.02 -12.25 6.27
C LEU A 140 -7.49 -12.12 7.70
N GLU A 141 -8.37 -12.05 8.70
CA GLU A 141 -7.95 -12.03 10.12
C GLU A 141 -7.19 -13.30 10.52
N LEU A 142 -7.61 -14.47 10.04
CA LEU A 142 -6.93 -15.74 10.34
C LEU A 142 -5.61 -15.90 9.58
N ILE A 143 -5.55 -15.41 8.33
CA ILE A 143 -4.33 -15.48 7.50
C ILE A 143 -3.24 -14.54 8.02
N LEU A 144 -3.63 -13.39 8.55
CA LEU A 144 -2.72 -12.34 9.02
C LEU A 144 -2.47 -12.37 10.53
N GLU A 145 -2.93 -13.42 11.22
CA GLU A 145 -2.63 -13.61 12.63
C GLU A 145 -1.14 -14.02 12.79
N PRO A 146 -0.33 -13.28 13.58
CA PRO A 146 1.10 -13.54 13.74
C PRO A 146 1.44 -14.78 14.59
#